data_AF-A0A9E3C1N3-F1
#
_entry.id   AF-A0A9E3C1N3-F1
#
_cell.length_a   1.000
_cell.length_b   1.000
_cell.length_c   1.000
_cell.angle_alpha   90.00
_cell.angle_beta   90.00
_cell.angle_gamma   90.00
#
_symmetry.space_group_name_H-M   'P 1'
#
loop_
_entity.id
_entity.type
_entity.pdbx_description
1 polymer ?
#
loop_
_entity_poly.entity_id
_entity_poly.type
_entity_poly.pdbx_seq_one_letter_code
_entity_poly.pdbx_strand_id
1 'polypeptide(L)'
;MAKEAFDIALAIIRHPTEQRYLIALRKQGAHLADFWEFPGGKCLPGESLTDCAMREAREEVGLTVTVLEAWPPVPFEYPERLVTLHPFLCRADTADAQPLDSRQVAWVAPSDLAHYPFPPANAPLLARLQEPLPPRQASPPSPKRTAKETHRRSSSPASGEVASLSEPEGVLHPERPPQANSPAEPGRA
;
A
#
# COMPACT_ATOMS: atom_id res chain seq x y z
N MET A 1 6.70 -1.51 41.42
CA MET A 1 6.03 -2.62 40.69
C MET A 1 6.63 -2.69 39.29
N ALA A 2 6.51 -3.81 38.58
CA ALA A 2 6.89 -3.85 37.17
C ALA A 2 5.90 -3.00 36.34
N LYS A 3 6.39 -2.33 35.29
CA LYS A 3 5.54 -1.65 34.31
C LYS A 3 4.89 -2.69 33.40
N GLU A 4 3.64 -2.48 33.00
CA GLU A 4 3.05 -3.26 31.91
C GLU A 4 3.79 -2.97 30.60
N ALA A 5 3.95 -3.98 29.76
CA ALA A 5 4.58 -3.89 28.45
C ALA A 5 3.57 -4.22 27.35
N PHE A 6 3.57 -3.43 26.27
CA PHE A 6 2.65 -3.60 25.14
C PHE A 6 3.40 -3.56 23.81
N ASP A 7 3.20 -4.60 22.99
CA ASP A 7 3.57 -4.59 21.58
C ASP A 7 2.40 -4.10 20.73
N ILE A 8 2.67 -3.13 19.85
CA ILE A 8 1.69 -2.49 18.97
C ILE A 8 2.17 -2.62 17.54
N ALA A 9 1.37 -3.24 16.66
CA ALA A 9 1.66 -3.27 15.24
C ALA A 9 1.09 -2.01 14.57
N LEU A 10 1.88 -1.33 13.73
CA LEU A 10 1.47 -0.11 13.02
C LEU A 10 1.54 -0.29 11.50
N ALA A 11 0.48 0.11 10.81
CA ALA A 11 0.45 0.23 9.36
C ALA A 11 0.87 1.64 8.93
N ILE A 12 2.08 1.78 8.41
CA ILE A 12 2.58 3.02 7.80
C ILE A 12 2.11 3.04 6.34
N ILE A 13 0.85 3.45 6.13
CA ILE A 13 0.17 3.30 4.84
C ILE A 13 0.55 4.44 3.88
N ARG A 14 1.21 4.08 2.77
CA ARG A 14 1.49 4.97 1.64
C ARG A 14 0.34 5.00 0.65
N HIS A 15 0.05 6.19 0.11
CA HIS A 15 -0.91 6.40 -0.99
C HIS A 15 -0.56 5.55 -2.21
N PRO A 16 -1.55 5.00 -2.96
CA PRO A 16 -1.28 4.13 -4.12
C PRO A 16 -0.41 4.80 -5.20
N THR A 17 -0.58 6.11 -5.42
CA THR A 17 0.03 6.85 -6.55
C THR A 17 0.85 8.08 -6.14
N GLU A 18 0.76 8.56 -4.89
CA GLU A 18 1.39 9.82 -4.46
C GLU A 18 2.48 9.59 -3.41
N GLN A 19 3.27 10.62 -3.15
CA GLN A 19 4.17 10.67 -2.00
C GLN A 19 3.43 11.26 -0.80
N ARG A 20 2.46 10.49 -0.29
CA ARG A 20 1.66 10.79 0.90
C ARG A 20 1.50 9.56 1.75
N TYR A 21 1.30 9.78 3.05
CA TYR A 21 1.01 8.77 4.05
C TYR A 21 -0.34 9.04 4.71
N LEU A 22 -1.08 7.98 5.03
CA LEU A 22 -2.34 8.09 5.75
C LEU A 22 -2.07 8.29 7.23
N ILE A 23 -2.76 9.25 7.82
CA ILE A 23 -2.77 9.50 9.25
C ILE A 23 -4.22 9.61 9.74
N ALA A 24 -4.46 9.18 10.98
CA ALA A 24 -5.79 9.15 11.60
C ALA A 24 -5.82 9.99 12.88
N LEU A 25 -6.84 10.82 13.06
CA LEU A 25 -7.07 11.63 14.26
C LEU A 25 -7.81 10.79 15.30
N ARG A 26 -7.26 10.69 16.51
CA ARG A 26 -7.87 9.93 17.61
C ARG A 26 -9.32 10.33 17.89
N LYS A 27 -10.14 9.35 18.26
CA LYS A 27 -11.50 9.58 18.77
C LYS A 27 -11.49 10.48 20.02
N GLN A 28 -12.52 11.29 20.16
CA GLN A 28 -12.71 12.15 21.31
C GLN A 28 -12.90 11.30 22.59
N GLY A 29 -12.14 11.60 23.64
CA GLY A 29 -12.12 10.82 24.89
C GLY A 29 -11.10 9.67 24.94
N ALA A 30 -10.34 9.41 23.86
CA ALA A 30 -9.20 8.50 23.91
C ALA A 30 -8.02 9.09 24.71
N HIS A 31 -7.12 8.21 25.17
CA HIS A 31 -5.83 8.64 25.73
C HIS A 31 -5.02 9.37 24.64
N LEU A 32 -4.58 10.61 24.90
CA LEU A 32 -4.06 11.54 23.88
C LEU A 32 -5.09 11.89 22.78
N ALA A 33 -6.32 12.24 23.17
CA ALA A 33 -7.29 12.86 22.25
C ALA A 33 -6.68 14.08 21.52
N ASP A 34 -7.16 14.33 20.30
CA ASP A 34 -6.68 15.35 19.35
C ASP A 34 -5.24 15.16 18.81
N PHE A 35 -4.55 14.08 19.19
CA PHE A 35 -3.35 13.60 18.48
C PHE A 35 -3.69 12.78 17.23
N TRP A 36 -2.80 12.84 16.25
CA TRP A 36 -2.80 11.99 15.07
C TRP A 36 -1.92 10.76 15.28
N GLU A 37 -2.26 9.66 14.62
CA GLU A 37 -1.49 8.42 14.64
C GLU A 37 -1.50 7.72 13.28
N PHE A 38 -0.67 6.68 13.17
CA PHE A 38 -0.76 5.70 12.09
C PHE A 38 -1.71 4.58 12.53
N PRO A 39 -2.54 4.02 11.64
CA PRO A 39 -3.44 2.93 12.00
C PRO A 39 -2.70 1.75 12.62
N GLY A 40 -3.25 1.14 13.66
CA GLY A 40 -2.57 0.05 14.36
C GLY A 40 -3.01 -0.19 15.81
N GLY A 41 -2.71 -1.39 16.30
CA GLY A 41 -3.24 -1.90 17.55
C GLY A 41 -2.46 -3.08 18.12
N LYS A 42 -3.09 -3.75 19.09
CA LYS A 42 -2.52 -4.95 19.75
C LYS A 42 -2.89 -6.20 18.94
N CYS A 43 -1.95 -7.12 18.79
CA CYS A 43 -2.24 -8.41 18.15
C CYS A 43 -3.28 -9.21 18.95
N LEU A 44 -4.16 -9.89 18.23
CA LEU A 44 -5.02 -10.94 18.79
C LEU A 44 -4.19 -12.19 19.12
N PRO A 45 -4.69 -13.10 19.99
CA PRO A 45 -3.97 -14.34 20.33
C PRO A 45 -3.67 -15.20 19.09
N GLY A 46 -2.38 -15.41 18.80
CA GLY A 46 -1.93 -16.18 17.64
C GLY A 46 -1.85 -15.40 16.32
N GLU A 47 -2.19 -14.10 16.32
CA GLU A 47 -2.06 -13.22 15.16
C GLU A 47 -0.60 -12.78 14.96
N SER A 48 -0.13 -12.71 13.70
CA SER A 48 1.18 -12.15 13.41
C SER A 48 1.14 -10.61 13.43
N LEU A 49 2.26 -9.96 13.75
CA LEU A 49 2.37 -8.50 13.73
C LEU A 49 1.96 -7.90 12.36
N THR A 50 2.28 -8.60 11.26
CA THR A 50 1.91 -8.21 9.90
C THR A 50 0.40 -8.31 9.67
N ASP A 51 -0.22 -9.42 10.09
CA ASP A 51 -1.67 -9.65 9.95
C ASP A 51 -2.45 -8.65 10.80
N CYS A 52 -1.98 -8.38 12.02
CA CYS A 52 -2.52 -7.33 12.89
C CYS A 52 -2.50 -5.97 12.19
N ALA A 53 -1.35 -5.50 11.69
CA ALA A 53 -1.27 -4.22 10.97
C ALA A 53 -2.22 -4.18 9.74
N MET A 54 -2.39 -5.29 9.02
CA MET A 54 -3.33 -5.39 7.90
C MET A 54 -4.80 -5.46 8.34
N ARG A 55 -5.12 -6.01 9.51
CA ARG A 55 -6.46 -6.01 10.10
C ARG A 55 -6.84 -4.62 10.58
N GLU A 56 -5.99 -3.98 11.39
CA GLU A 56 -6.21 -2.62 11.91
C GLU A 56 -6.39 -1.61 10.76
N ALA A 57 -5.61 -1.72 9.68
CA ALA A 57 -5.80 -0.89 8.48
C ALA A 57 -7.20 -1.05 7.82
N ARG A 58 -7.84 -2.21 7.93
CA ARG A 58 -9.21 -2.42 7.45
C ARG A 58 -10.24 -1.95 8.47
N GLU A 59 -10.02 -2.23 9.75
CA GLU A 59 -10.97 -1.95 10.84
C GLU A 59 -11.05 -0.46 11.19
N GLU A 60 -9.91 0.24 11.24
CA GLU A 60 -9.85 1.65 11.63
C GLU A 60 -10.05 2.62 10.46
N VAL A 61 -9.54 2.29 9.27
CA VAL A 61 -9.48 3.19 8.10
C VAL A 61 -10.08 2.65 6.80
N GLY A 62 -10.63 1.43 6.80
CA GLY A 62 -11.35 0.85 5.66
C GLY A 62 -10.48 0.39 4.49
N LEU A 63 -9.15 0.39 4.62
CA LEU A 63 -8.24 0.09 3.52
C LEU A 63 -7.74 -1.36 3.54
N THR A 64 -7.76 -2.01 2.37
CA THR A 64 -6.86 -3.14 2.12
C THR A 64 -5.50 -2.62 1.67
N VAL A 65 -4.45 -3.21 2.24
CA VAL A 65 -3.06 -2.77 2.06
C VAL A 65 -2.15 -3.97 1.81
N THR A 66 -1.12 -3.76 1.01
CA THR A 66 -0.01 -4.70 0.82
C THR A 66 1.19 -4.25 1.63
N VAL A 67 1.72 -5.10 2.51
CA VAL A 67 2.98 -4.82 3.25
C VAL A 67 4.17 -4.87 2.28
N LEU A 68 5.03 -3.87 2.34
CA LEU A 68 6.22 -3.73 1.50
C LEU A 68 7.52 -4.01 2.27
N GLU A 69 7.62 -3.54 3.51
CA GLU A 69 8.82 -3.59 4.34
C GLU A 69 8.42 -3.62 5.83
N ALA A 70 9.09 -4.43 6.64
CA ALA A 70 9.05 -4.29 8.09
C ALA A 70 10.18 -3.37 8.56
N TRP A 71 9.86 -2.35 9.35
CA TRP A 71 10.85 -1.42 9.90
C TRP A 71 11.37 -1.89 11.26
N PRO A 72 12.53 -1.39 11.72
CA PRO A 72 13.02 -1.68 13.07
C PRO A 72 11.97 -1.30 14.14
N PRO A 73 11.74 -2.15 15.15
CA PRO A 73 10.85 -1.81 16.26
C PRO A 73 11.33 -0.57 17.02
N VAL A 74 10.37 0.24 17.48
CA VAL A 74 10.63 1.46 18.25
C VAL A 74 10.14 1.25 19.69
N PRO A 75 11.04 0.88 20.63
CA PRO A 75 10.71 0.84 22.05
C PRO A 75 10.61 2.27 22.61
N PHE A 76 9.61 2.49 23.46
CA PHE A 76 9.37 3.75 24.14
C PHE A 76 8.88 3.51 25.58
N GLU A 77 9.46 4.22 26.54
CA GLU A 77 9.11 4.14 27.95
C GLU A 77 8.26 5.36 28.36
N TYR A 78 7.00 5.12 28.67
CA TYR A 78 6.14 6.08 29.35
C TYR A 78 6.31 5.95 30.89
N PRO A 79 5.93 6.97 31.69
CA PRO A 79 5.99 6.88 33.15
C PRO A 79 5.28 5.64 33.72
N GLU A 80 4.15 5.25 33.14
CA GLU A 80 3.28 4.17 33.60
C GLU A 80 3.46 2.81 32.90
N ARG A 81 4.04 2.77 31.69
CA ARG A 81 4.10 1.57 30.83
C ARG A 81 5.27 1.57 29.85
N LEU A 82 5.60 0.39 29.34
CA LEU A 82 6.51 0.19 28.22
C LEU A 82 5.70 -0.10 26.95
N VAL A 83 6.10 0.49 25.82
CA VAL A 83 5.45 0.28 24.52
C VAL A 83 6.51 -0.01 23.47
N THR A 84 6.34 -1.06 22.67
CA THR A 84 7.14 -1.33 21.48
C THR A 84 6.25 -1.17 20.25
N LEU A 85 6.56 -0.20 19.39
CA LEU A 85 5.90 -0.05 18.10
C LEU A 85 6.61 -0.93 17.06
N HIS A 86 5.86 -1.73 16.31
CA HIS A 86 6.34 -2.58 15.22
C HIS A 86 5.79 -2.03 13.89
N PRO A 87 6.56 -1.22 13.14
CA PRO A 87 6.03 -0.50 11.99
C PRO A 87 6.20 -1.31 10.71
N PHE A 88 5.12 -1.39 9.93
CA PHE A 88 5.11 -1.99 8.60
C PHE A 88 4.82 -0.92 7.56
N LEU A 89 5.75 -0.69 6.63
CA LEU A 89 5.51 0.15 5.47
C LEU A 89 4.56 -0.59 4.54
N CYS A 90 3.38 -0.02 4.33
CA CYS A 90 2.31 -0.60 3.53
C CYS A 90 2.02 0.30 2.32
N ARG A 91 1.46 -0.27 1.25
CA ARG A 91 0.82 0.48 0.16
C ARG A 91 -0.67 0.15 0.16
N ALA A 92 -1.51 1.17 0.15
CA ALA A 92 -2.95 0.97 -0.03
C ALA A 92 -3.29 0.59 -1.47
N ASP A 93 -4.33 -0.22 -1.65
CA ASP A 93 -4.81 -0.60 -2.98
C ASP A 93 -5.64 0.53 -3.63
N THR A 94 -6.31 1.36 -2.82
CA THR A 94 -7.05 2.57 -3.25
C THR A 94 -6.71 3.77 -2.36
N ALA A 95 -7.26 4.94 -2.69
CA ALA A 95 -7.11 6.17 -1.90
C ALA A 95 -8.29 6.42 -0.92
N ASP A 96 -9.32 5.58 -0.96
CA ASP A 96 -10.65 5.83 -0.37
C ASP A 96 -10.72 5.50 1.12
N ALA A 97 -9.80 6.05 1.90
CA ALA A 97 -9.74 5.90 3.35
C ALA A 97 -10.97 6.54 4.03
N GLN A 98 -11.51 5.86 5.05
CA GLN A 98 -12.70 6.30 5.79
C GLN A 98 -12.43 6.26 7.30
N PRO A 99 -12.86 7.24 8.11
CA PRO A 99 -12.64 7.21 9.55
C PRO A 99 -13.64 6.25 10.24
N LEU A 100 -13.34 4.95 10.24
CA LEU A 100 -14.21 3.91 10.81
C LEU A 100 -14.05 3.81 12.33
N ASP A 101 -12.81 3.74 12.83
CA ASP A 101 -12.50 3.82 14.27
C ASP A 101 -11.75 5.09 14.69
N SER A 102 -11.60 6.05 13.78
CA SER A 102 -11.00 7.37 14.03
C SER A 102 -12.02 8.51 13.95
N ARG A 103 -11.62 9.73 14.32
CA ARG A 103 -12.44 10.96 14.15
C ARG A 103 -12.37 11.51 12.73
N GLN A 104 -11.20 11.39 12.12
CA GLN A 104 -10.86 11.93 10.80
C GLN A 104 -9.64 11.17 10.26
N VAL A 105 -9.50 11.07 8.94
CA VAL A 105 -8.28 10.59 8.27
C VAL A 105 -7.78 11.66 7.29
N ALA A 106 -6.47 11.65 7.00
CA ALA A 106 -5.84 12.57 6.05
C ALA A 106 -4.65 11.94 5.32
N TRP A 107 -4.52 12.22 4.02
CA TRP A 107 -3.35 11.87 3.21
C TRP A 107 -2.34 13.03 3.21
N VAL A 108 -1.25 12.88 3.96
CA VAL A 108 -0.31 13.96 4.28
C VAL A 108 1.05 13.72 3.61
N ALA A 109 1.64 14.77 3.04
CA ALA A 109 2.97 14.69 2.42
C ALA A 109 4.06 14.57 3.51
N PRO A 110 5.22 13.93 3.23
CA PRO A 110 6.32 13.80 4.18
C PRO A 110 6.69 15.08 4.95
N SER A 111 6.83 16.19 4.23
CA SER A 111 7.15 17.52 4.75
C SER A 111 6.13 18.03 5.76
N ASP A 112 4.86 17.68 5.55
CA ASP A 112 3.74 18.27 6.27
C ASP A 112 3.41 17.48 7.54
N LEU A 113 3.92 16.24 7.69
CA LEU A 113 3.72 15.41 8.88
C LEU A 113 4.16 16.10 10.18
N ALA A 114 5.17 16.98 10.12
CA ALA A 114 5.63 17.76 11.27
C ALA A 114 4.61 18.80 11.78
N HIS A 115 3.59 19.14 11.00
CA HIS A 115 2.54 20.08 11.40
C HIS A 115 1.41 19.42 12.20
N TYR A 116 1.42 18.10 12.35
CA TYR A 116 0.39 17.34 13.06
C TYR A 116 0.92 16.88 14.43
N PRO A 117 0.14 17.02 15.53
CA PRO A 117 0.56 16.52 16.83
C PRO A 117 0.55 14.99 16.86
N PHE A 118 1.72 14.36 16.99
CA PHE A 118 1.89 12.91 17.13
C PHE A 118 2.38 12.53 18.54
N PRO A 119 2.02 11.35 19.06
CA PRO A 119 2.59 10.83 20.31
C PRO A 119 4.12 10.78 20.24
N PRO A 120 4.86 11.07 21.33
CA PRO A 120 6.33 11.12 21.31
C PRO A 120 7.01 9.84 20.77
N ALA A 121 6.40 8.68 20.98
CA ALA A 121 6.88 7.39 20.47
C ALA A 121 6.96 7.32 18.92
N ASN A 122 6.19 8.14 18.21
CA ASN A 122 6.16 8.16 16.75
C ASN A 122 7.31 8.99 16.13
N ALA A 123 8.04 9.79 16.92
CA ALA A 123 9.06 10.71 16.40
C ALA A 123 10.14 10.05 15.50
N PRO A 124 10.67 8.84 15.81
CA PRO A 124 11.60 8.14 14.91
C PRO A 124 10.98 7.75 13.56
N LEU A 125 9.67 7.46 13.54
CA LEU A 125 8.93 7.11 12.32
C LEU A 125 8.75 8.34 11.44
N LEU A 126 8.39 9.49 12.03
CA LEU A 126 8.24 10.76 11.32
C LEU A 126 9.57 11.21 10.69
N ALA A 127 10.68 11.08 11.42
CA ALA A 127 12.02 11.38 10.90
C ALA A 127 12.35 10.50 9.68
N ARG A 128 12.16 9.18 9.79
CA ARG A 128 12.39 8.23 8.68
C ARG A 128 11.49 8.50 7.46
N LEU A 129 10.26 8.94 7.68
CA LEU A 129 9.32 9.31 6.60
C LEU A 129 9.72 10.58 5.86
N GLN A 130 10.50 11.46 6.49
CA GLN A 130 10.99 12.73 5.93
C GLN A 130 12.35 12.61 5.22
N GLU A 131 13.07 11.50 5.40
CA GLU A 131 14.29 11.25 4.65
C GLU A 131 14.00 11.13 3.14
N PRO A 132 14.82 11.75 2.26
CA PRO A 132 14.66 11.58 0.83
C PRO A 132 14.82 10.10 0.47
N LEU A 133 13.82 9.52 -0.21
CA LEU A 133 13.93 8.17 -0.74
C LEU A 133 15.23 8.05 -1.56
N PRO A 134 16.12 7.07 -1.27
CA PRO A 134 17.35 6.91 -2.02
C PRO A 134 17.01 6.72 -3.52
N PRO A 135 17.81 7.29 -4.43
CA PRO A 135 17.51 7.24 -5.86
C PRO A 135 17.32 5.79 -6.28
N ARG A 136 16.17 5.52 -6.91
CA ARG A 136 15.68 4.19 -7.25
C ARG A 136 16.74 3.45 -8.07
N GLN A 137 17.50 2.56 -7.43
CA GLN A 137 18.52 1.77 -8.13
C GLN A 137 17.80 0.95 -9.20
N ALA A 138 18.10 1.23 -10.46
CA ALA A 138 17.63 0.41 -11.55
C ALA A 138 18.23 -0.99 -11.38
N SER A 139 17.39 -2.02 -11.35
CA SER A 139 17.86 -3.41 -11.33
C SER A 139 18.85 -3.61 -12.49
N PRO A 140 20.03 -4.21 -12.25
CA PRO A 140 20.98 -4.43 -13.33
C PRO A 140 20.30 -5.28 -14.42
N PRO A 141 20.46 -4.94 -15.72
CA PRO A 141 19.85 -5.71 -16.78
C PRO A 141 20.37 -7.15 -16.73
N SER A 142 19.47 -8.12 -16.63
CA SER A 142 19.84 -9.53 -16.61
C SER A 142 20.74 -9.86 -17.81
N PRO A 143 21.82 -10.63 -17.63
CA PRO A 143 22.76 -10.91 -18.70
C PRO A 143 22.03 -11.62 -19.85
N LYS A 144 22.04 -10.98 -21.03
CA LYS A 144 21.48 -11.58 -22.25
C LYS A 144 22.20 -12.90 -22.51
N ARG A 145 21.48 -14.02 -22.49
CA ARG A 145 21.98 -15.33 -22.94
C ARG A 145 22.39 -15.22 -24.42
N THR A 146 23.67 -15.02 -24.68
CA THR A 146 24.24 -15.21 -26.02
C THR A 146 24.31 -16.70 -26.31
N ALA A 147 23.34 -17.22 -27.06
CA ALA A 147 23.47 -18.53 -27.67
C ALA A 147 24.66 -18.51 -28.64
N LYS A 148 25.69 -19.31 -28.36
CA LYS A 148 26.77 -19.54 -29.33
C LYS A 148 26.29 -20.58 -30.33
N GLU A 149 26.08 -20.13 -31.56
CA GLU A 149 25.68 -20.97 -32.69
C GLU A 149 26.80 -21.94 -33.08
N THR A 150 26.54 -23.24 -32.94
CA THR A 150 27.50 -24.31 -33.28
C THR A 150 27.50 -24.58 -34.78
N HIS A 151 28.70 -24.74 -35.34
CA HIS A 151 28.93 -24.84 -36.78
C HIS A 151 28.33 -26.09 -37.48
N ARG A 152 28.06 -25.91 -38.78
CA ARG A 152 27.48 -26.85 -39.74
C ARG A 152 28.27 -28.16 -39.95
N ARG A 153 27.52 -29.25 -40.19
CA ARG A 153 27.54 -30.16 -41.38
C ARG A 153 26.66 -31.39 -41.06
N SER A 154 26.03 -32.16 -41.95
CA SER A 154 25.60 -32.09 -43.35
C SER A 154 25.18 -33.53 -43.73
N SER A 155 23.90 -33.81 -44.00
CA SER A 155 23.44 -34.95 -44.83
C SER A 155 21.93 -34.84 -45.12
N SER A 156 21.46 -35.59 -46.12
CA SER A 156 20.18 -35.46 -46.84
C SER A 156 19.55 -36.87 -47.01
N PRO A 157 18.48 -37.09 -47.81
CA PRO A 157 17.06 -36.69 -47.69
C PRO A 157 16.10 -37.91 -47.60
N ALA A 158 14.77 -37.70 -47.42
CA ALA A 158 13.70 -38.42 -48.16
C ALA A 158 12.24 -38.06 -47.73
N SER A 159 11.41 -37.73 -48.73
CA SER A 159 10.03 -38.19 -49.02
C SER A 159 8.85 -38.19 -48.00
N GLY A 160 7.65 -37.86 -48.52
CA GLY A 160 6.32 -38.18 -47.94
C GLY A 160 5.55 -36.94 -47.45
N GLU A 161 4.82 -36.19 -48.29
CA GLU A 161 3.48 -36.43 -48.88
C GLU A 161 2.35 -35.72 -48.07
N VAL A 162 1.12 -35.67 -48.61
CA VAL A 162 0.21 -34.51 -48.56
C VAL A 162 -1.07 -34.68 -47.72
N ALA A 163 -1.60 -33.57 -47.20
CA ALA A 163 -3.04 -33.24 -47.06
C ALA A 163 -3.16 -31.75 -46.64
N SER A 164 -3.65 -30.83 -47.47
CA SER A 164 -5.05 -30.54 -47.85
C SER A 164 -5.90 -29.77 -46.83
N LEU A 165 -6.25 -28.52 -47.25
CA LEU A 165 -7.58 -27.87 -47.15
C LEU A 165 -8.05 -27.37 -45.76
N SER A 166 -8.61 -26.16 -45.57
CA SER A 166 -8.97 -25.04 -46.48
C SER A 166 -8.90 -23.67 -45.77
N GLU A 167 -8.90 -22.59 -46.56
CA GLU A 167 -9.00 -21.18 -46.14
C GLU A 167 -10.48 -20.70 -45.94
N PRO A 168 -10.82 -19.38 -45.86
CA PRO A 168 -10.68 -18.52 -44.68
C PRO A 168 -11.99 -17.69 -44.40
N GLU A 169 -11.85 -16.37 -44.17
CA GLU A 169 -12.87 -15.33 -43.92
C GLU A 169 -13.39 -15.32 -42.45
N GLY A 170 -13.42 -14.19 -41.72
CA GLY A 170 -13.89 -12.85 -42.08
C GLY A 170 -15.28 -12.68 -41.43
N VAL A 171 -15.60 -11.67 -40.61
CA VAL A 171 -15.72 -10.25 -40.98
C VAL A 171 -16.14 -9.40 -39.75
N LEU A 172 -15.61 -8.16 -39.69
CA LEU A 172 -16.06 -6.92 -39.02
C LEU A 172 -16.74 -6.91 -37.61
N HIS A 173 -16.05 -6.24 -36.67
CA HIS A 173 -16.62 -5.18 -35.81
C HIS A 173 -16.83 -3.87 -36.61
N PRO A 174 -17.39 -2.76 -36.08
CA PRO A 174 -18.12 -2.53 -34.81
C PRO A 174 -19.54 -1.93 -35.05
N GLU A 175 -20.29 -1.53 -34.00
CA GLU A 175 -21.06 -0.26 -33.98
C GLU A 175 -21.40 0.23 -32.54
N ARG A 176 -21.35 1.56 -32.39
CA ARG A 176 -21.83 2.50 -31.32
C ARG A 176 -22.45 3.69 -32.11
N PRO A 177 -23.20 4.67 -31.54
CA PRO A 177 -23.29 5.11 -30.14
C PRO A 177 -24.75 5.00 -29.63
N PRO A 178 -25.64 6.02 -29.43
CA PRO A 178 -25.52 7.49 -29.32
C PRO A 178 -25.50 8.00 -27.85
N GLN A 179 -25.76 9.30 -27.64
CA GLN A 179 -26.08 9.97 -26.37
C GLN A 179 -27.31 10.87 -26.58
N ALA A 180 -28.15 11.03 -25.54
CA ALA A 180 -29.00 12.19 -25.18
C ALA A 180 -29.93 11.72 -24.01
N ASN A 181 -30.47 12.53 -23.10
CA ASN A 181 -30.61 13.99 -23.04
C ASN A 181 -30.76 14.45 -21.56
N SER A 182 -30.40 15.69 -21.23
CA SER A 182 -30.90 16.38 -20.02
C SER A 182 -32.24 17.07 -20.34
N PRO A 183 -33.09 17.38 -19.33
CA PRO A 183 -33.20 18.81 -18.98
C PRO A 183 -33.64 19.16 -17.53
N ALA A 184 -33.52 20.47 -17.24
CA ALA A 184 -34.36 21.30 -16.36
C ALA A 184 -34.17 21.31 -14.82
N GLU A 185 -33.60 22.42 -14.33
CA GLU A 185 -33.99 23.03 -13.06
C GLU A 185 -35.43 23.60 -13.12
N PRO A 186 -36.07 23.79 -11.95
CA PRO A 186 -37.07 24.84 -11.74
C PRO A 186 -36.62 25.83 -10.65
N GLY A 187 -36.42 27.10 -11.01
CA GLY A 187 -36.22 28.17 -10.05
C GLY A 187 -37.53 28.65 -9.40
N ARG A 188 -37.51 28.82 -8.07
CA ARG A 188 -38.41 29.64 -7.22
C ARG A 188 -37.87 29.57 -5.78
N ALA A 189 -37.93 30.61 -4.95
CA ALA A 189 -38.47 31.96 -5.11
C ALA A 189 -37.60 32.98 -4.37
#